data_AF-A0A4Y7T1M0-F1
#
_entry.id   AF-A0A4Y7T1M0-F1
#
_cell.length_a   1.000
_cell.length_b   1.000
_cell.length_c   1.000
_cell.angle_alpha   90.00
_cell.angle_beta   90.00
_cell.angle_gamma   90.00
#
_symmetry.space_group_name_H-M   'P 1'
#
loop_
_entity.id
_entity.type
_entity.pdbx_description
1 polymer ?
#
loop_
_entity_poly.entity_id
_entity_poly.type
_entity_poly.pdbx_seq_one_letter_code
_entity_poly.pdbx_strand_id
1 'polypeptide(L)'
;MVDPENHAPHRRSRLKTSSGTKNLNDGIKACNARQGIVSTTLQQSGGHIPYSPANHRTLLALCCAKNMRPFNFVQDPLYIAEVNMLRSGTRLPDPTTVSRDVKLLYEQLSTHVSDYFKVIKFLFHIQASHTQ
;
A
#
# COMPACT_ATOMS: atom_id res chain seq x y z
N MET A 1 -34.33 7.66 2.48
CA MET A 1 -33.55 6.62 1.78
C MET A 1 -34.06 6.62 0.35
N VAL A 2 -33.25 7.05 -0.62
CA VAL A 2 -33.68 7.26 -2.02
C VAL A 2 -33.26 6.04 -2.83
N ASP A 3 -34.20 5.50 -3.61
CA ASP A 3 -34.05 4.33 -4.48
C ASP A 3 -32.95 4.56 -5.54
N PRO A 4 -31.91 3.69 -5.62
CA PRO A 4 -30.81 3.84 -6.57
C PRO A 4 -31.24 3.74 -8.04
N GLU A 5 -32.33 3.05 -8.39
CA GLU A 5 -32.77 2.90 -9.79
C GLU A 5 -33.60 4.08 -10.30
N ASN A 6 -34.10 4.94 -9.40
CA ASN A 6 -35.02 6.01 -9.77
C ASN A 6 -34.67 7.36 -9.13
N HIS A 7 -33.37 7.65 -9.01
CA HIS A 7 -32.92 8.96 -8.55
C HIS A 7 -32.80 9.93 -9.73
N ALA A 8 -33.50 11.07 -9.65
CA ALA A 8 -33.37 12.12 -10.64
C ALA A 8 -31.91 12.64 -10.67
N PRO A 9 -31.30 12.84 -11.85
CA PRO A 9 -29.92 13.32 -11.94
C PRO A 9 -29.80 14.68 -11.23
N HIS A 10 -29.00 14.70 -10.18
CA HIS A 10 -28.81 15.92 -9.38
C HIS A 10 -28.00 16.94 -10.18
N ARG A 11 -28.69 17.86 -10.84
CA ARG A 11 -28.08 19.02 -11.49
C ARG A 11 -27.93 20.12 -10.45
N ARG A 12 -26.72 20.66 -10.28
CA ARG A 12 -26.47 21.92 -9.56
C ARG A 12 -25.95 22.94 -10.56
N SER A 13 -26.51 24.15 -10.54
CA SER A 13 -25.95 25.28 -11.27
C SER A 13 -24.51 25.50 -10.80
N ARG A 14 -23.59 25.69 -11.75
CA ARG A 14 -22.18 25.97 -11.45
C ARG A 14 -22.09 27.27 -10.65
N LEU A 15 -21.85 27.16 -9.35
CA LEU A 15 -21.63 28.31 -8.47
C LEU A 15 -20.38 29.07 -8.95
N LYS A 16 -20.50 30.39 -9.17
CA LYS A 16 -19.39 31.29 -9.52
C LYS A 16 -18.54 31.58 -8.28
N THR A 17 -17.88 30.57 -7.74
CA THR A 17 -16.89 30.75 -6.69
C THR A 17 -15.50 30.70 -7.31
N SER A 18 -14.64 31.68 -7.01
CA SER A 18 -13.25 31.76 -7.51
C SER A 18 -12.33 30.64 -6.98
N SER A 19 -12.83 29.76 -6.11
CA SER A 19 -12.06 28.68 -5.49
C SER A 19 -12.65 27.30 -5.81
N GLY A 20 -12.43 26.83 -7.04
CA GLY A 20 -12.94 25.53 -7.50
C GLY A 20 -12.35 24.34 -6.73
N THR A 21 -11.07 24.38 -6.38
CA THR A 21 -10.37 23.29 -5.68
C THR A 21 -10.77 23.15 -4.23
N LYS A 22 -11.11 24.26 -3.55
CA LYS A 22 -11.55 24.25 -2.15
C LYS A 22 -12.89 23.53 -1.98
N ASN A 23 -13.88 23.85 -2.82
CA ASN A 23 -15.19 23.21 -2.77
C ASN A 23 -15.12 21.69 -3.03
N LEU A 24 -14.22 21.26 -3.92
CA LEU A 24 -13.98 19.84 -4.18
C LEU A 24 -13.39 19.16 -2.94
N ASN A 25 -12.38 19.77 -2.33
CA ASN A 25 -11.72 19.23 -1.14
C ASN A 25 -12.69 19.16 0.06
N ASP A 26 -13.53 20.18 0.25
CA ASP A 26 -14.56 20.21 1.29
C ASP A 26 -15.64 19.13 1.03
N GLY A 27 -16.00 18.90 -0.23
CA GLY A 27 -16.89 17.81 -0.63
C GLY A 27 -16.32 16.42 -0.32
N ILE A 28 -15.02 16.21 -0.60
CA ILE A 28 -14.31 14.96 -0.27
C ILE A 28 -14.28 14.74 1.25
N LYS A 29 -13.92 15.75 2.04
CA LYS A 29 -13.91 15.67 3.51
C LYS A 29 -15.29 15.31 4.07
N ALA A 30 -16.33 15.98 3.59
CA ALA A 30 -17.71 15.71 4.00
C ALA A 30 -18.21 14.33 3.57
N CYS A 31 -17.72 13.79 2.45
CA CYS A 31 -17.99 12.41 2.04
C CYS A 31 -17.30 11.41 2.97
N ASN A 32 -16.01 11.58 3.22
CA ASN A 32 -15.22 10.69 4.07
C ASN A 32 -15.78 10.62 5.50
N ALA A 33 -16.17 11.78 6.07
CA ALA A 33 -16.83 11.84 7.37
C ALA A 33 -18.14 11.04 7.42
N ARG A 34 -18.97 11.12 6.37
CA ARG A 34 -20.22 10.35 6.27
C ARG A 34 -19.99 8.85 6.12
N GLN A 35 -18.88 8.45 5.50
CA GLN A 35 -18.51 7.05 5.33
C GLN A 35 -17.81 6.45 6.56
N GLY A 36 -17.65 7.22 7.66
CA GLY A 36 -16.86 6.78 8.81
C GLY A 36 -15.38 6.58 8.49
N ILE A 37 -14.94 6.99 7.30
CA ILE A 37 -13.54 7.03 6.92
C ILE A 37 -12.98 8.23 7.68
N VAL A 38 -12.47 7.97 8.88
CA VAL A 38 -11.49 8.87 9.47
C VAL A 38 -10.44 9.00 8.40
N SER A 39 -10.40 10.17 7.76
CA SER A 39 -9.26 10.56 6.97
C SER A 39 -8.16 10.72 8.00
N THR A 40 -7.55 9.59 8.37
CA THR A 40 -6.12 9.54 8.54
C THR A 40 -5.65 10.02 7.19
N THR A 41 -5.55 11.35 7.04
CA THR A 41 -4.39 11.90 6.40
C THR A 41 -3.29 11.05 6.98
N LEU A 42 -2.82 10.07 6.21
CA LEU A 42 -1.41 9.80 6.19
C LEU A 42 -0.86 11.20 5.97
N GLN A 43 -0.61 11.89 7.09
CA GLN A 43 0.38 12.91 7.16
C GLN A 43 1.59 12.12 6.68
N GLN A 44 1.79 12.12 5.36
CA GLN A 44 3.09 12.30 4.78
C GLN A 44 3.55 13.65 5.32
N SER A 45 3.81 13.69 6.64
CA SER A 45 4.87 14.50 7.14
C SER A 45 6.03 14.13 6.22
N GLY A 46 6.61 15.13 5.56
CA GLY A 46 7.94 14.99 4.96
C GLY A 46 8.95 14.74 6.08
N GLY A 47 8.80 13.61 6.75
CA GLY A 47 9.38 13.25 8.03
C GLY A 47 10.20 12.00 7.78
N HIS A 48 11.50 12.23 7.73
CA HIS A 48 12.56 11.23 7.78
C HIS A 48 12.09 9.94 8.49
N ILE A 49 11.84 8.88 7.71
CA ILE A 49 11.54 7.56 8.27
C ILE A 49 12.76 7.15 9.09
N PRO A 50 12.64 7.04 10.43
CA PRO A 50 13.79 6.69 11.24
C PRO A 50 14.26 5.29 10.83
N TYR A 51 15.58 5.16 10.63
CA TYR A 51 16.18 3.87 10.33
C TYR A 51 15.87 2.89 11.45
N SER A 52 15.35 1.73 11.06
CA SER A 52 15.22 0.56 11.90
C SER A 52 15.87 -0.61 11.18
N PRO A 53 16.71 -1.42 11.83
CA PRO A 53 17.29 -2.62 11.24
C PRO A 53 16.23 -3.59 10.69
N ALA A 54 15.08 -3.70 11.36
CA ALA A 54 13.97 -4.54 10.90
C ALA A 54 13.37 -4.00 9.59
N ASN A 55 13.10 -2.70 9.51
CA ASN A 55 12.57 -2.08 8.30
C ASN A 55 13.56 -2.19 7.13
N HIS A 56 14.85 -1.99 7.42
CA HIS A 56 15.90 -2.15 6.42
C HIS A 56 15.93 -3.58 5.87
N ARG A 57 15.91 -4.60 6.74
CA ARG A 57 15.83 -6.01 6.34
C ARG A 57 14.60 -6.32 5.50
N THR A 58 13.43 -5.81 5.89
CA THR A 58 12.19 -5.99 5.12
C THR A 58 12.33 -5.41 3.71
N LEU A 59 12.93 -4.23 3.54
CA LEU A 59 13.19 -3.65 2.23
C LEU A 59 14.14 -4.51 1.40
N LEU A 60 15.19 -5.09 2.00
CA LEU A 60 16.10 -5.99 1.30
C LEU A 60 15.40 -7.27 0.83
N ALA A 61 14.59 -7.88 1.70
CA ALA A 61 13.80 -9.05 1.35
C ALA A 61 12.83 -8.77 0.18
N LEU A 62 12.16 -7.61 0.20
CA LEU A 62 11.30 -7.17 -0.90
C LEU A 62 12.09 -6.91 -2.18
N CYS A 63 13.29 -6.32 -2.09
CA CYS A 63 14.18 -6.12 -3.23
C CYS A 63 14.61 -7.44 -3.87
N CYS A 64 14.91 -8.47 -3.07
CA CYS A 64 15.18 -9.83 -3.55
C CYS A 64 13.98 -10.40 -4.29
N ALA A 65 12.80 -10.36 -3.68
CA ALA A 65 11.58 -10.93 -4.24
C ALA A 65 11.15 -10.23 -5.54
N LYS A 66 11.19 -8.88 -5.56
CA LYS A 66 10.74 -8.07 -6.69
C LYS A 66 11.68 -8.14 -7.89
N ASN A 67 13.00 -8.08 -7.65
CA ASN A 67 13.99 -7.95 -8.71
C ASN A 67 14.73 -9.27 -9.01
N MET A 68 14.28 -10.40 -8.44
CA MET A 68 14.94 -11.70 -8.53
C MET A 68 16.44 -11.64 -8.15
N ARG A 69 16.77 -10.80 -7.16
CA ARG A 69 18.16 -10.64 -6.72
C ARG A 69 18.58 -11.80 -5.80
N PRO A 70 19.79 -12.36 -5.98
CA PRO A 70 20.31 -13.36 -5.07
C PRO A 70 20.59 -12.75 -3.70
N PHE A 71 20.37 -13.49 -2.61
CA PHE A 71 20.52 -12.96 -1.24
C PHE A 71 21.93 -12.43 -0.94
N ASN A 72 22.95 -12.97 -1.61
CA ASN A 72 24.34 -12.53 -1.46
C ASN A 72 24.59 -11.09 -1.95
N PHE A 73 23.64 -10.43 -2.62
CA PHE A 73 23.82 -9.04 -3.07
C PHE A 73 24.08 -8.07 -1.91
N VAL A 74 23.66 -8.40 -0.68
CA VAL A 74 23.94 -7.59 0.52
C VAL A 74 25.43 -7.56 0.89
N GLN A 75 26.23 -8.46 0.34
CA GLN A 75 27.69 -8.51 0.50
C GLN A 75 28.44 -7.91 -0.69
N ASP A 76 27.73 -7.40 -1.71
CA ASP A 76 28.36 -6.75 -2.86
C ASP A 76 29.11 -5.48 -2.41
N PRO A 77 30.40 -5.32 -2.72
CA PRO A 77 31.18 -4.13 -2.37
C PRO A 77 30.52 -2.81 -2.81
N LEU A 78 29.87 -2.79 -3.98
CA LEU A 78 29.21 -1.58 -4.49
C LEU A 78 27.96 -1.24 -3.67
N TYR A 79 27.21 -2.26 -3.25
CA TYR A 79 26.05 -2.09 -2.38
C TYR A 79 26.47 -1.63 -0.98
N ILE A 80 27.55 -2.20 -0.43
CA ILE A 80 28.13 -1.78 0.85
C ILE A 80 28.59 -0.32 0.76
N ALA A 81 29.23 0.08 -0.34
CA ALA A 81 29.65 1.47 -0.56
C ALA A 81 28.45 2.41 -0.61
N GLU A 82 27.39 2.05 -1.34
CA GLU A 82 26.13 2.81 -1.40
C GLU A 82 25.53 3.02 -0.01
N VAL A 83 25.39 1.95 0.77
CA VAL A 83 24.83 2.01 2.13
C VAL A 83 25.69 2.89 3.04
N ASN A 84 27.02 2.81 2.93
CA ASN A 84 27.93 3.66 3.70
C ASN A 84 27.86 5.15 3.30
N MET A 85 27.63 5.45 2.03
CA MET A 85 27.43 6.84 1.57
C MET A 85 26.14 7.45 2.14
N LEU A 86 25.07 6.65 2.23
CA LEU A 86 23.79 7.11 2.75
C LEU A 86 23.74 7.15 4.28
N ARG A 87 24.33 6.14 4.94
CA ARG A 87 24.37 6.00 6.39
C ARG A 87 25.57 5.16 6.81
N SER A 88 26.67 5.83 7.10
CA SER A 88 27.91 5.18 7.57
C SER A 88 27.69 4.36 8.84
N GLY A 89 28.40 3.23 8.93
CA GLY A 89 28.32 2.33 10.09
C GLY A 89 27.06 1.45 10.14
N THR A 90 26.24 1.44 9.09
CA THR A 90 25.10 0.54 8.99
C THR A 90 25.58 -0.91 8.89
N ARG A 91 25.13 -1.75 9.84
CA ARG A 91 25.42 -3.19 9.82
C ARG A 91 24.46 -3.88 8.86
N LEU A 92 25.01 -4.42 7.78
CA LEU A 92 24.25 -5.19 6.81
C LEU A 92 23.93 -6.60 7.36
N PRO A 93 22.74 -7.13 7.06
CA PRO A 93 22.39 -8.49 7.47
C PRO A 93 23.18 -9.53 6.69
N ASP A 94 23.33 -10.70 7.28
CA ASP A 94 23.88 -11.86 6.58
C ASP A 94 22.91 -12.35 5.47
N PRO A 95 23.38 -12.85 4.31
CA PRO A 95 22.52 -13.37 3.25
C PRO A 95 21.52 -14.43 3.73
N THR A 96 21.90 -15.27 4.70
CA THR A 96 20.99 -16.27 5.30
C THR A 96 19.85 -15.62 6.07
N THR A 97 20.09 -14.44 6.65
CA THR A 97 19.07 -13.65 7.35
C THR A 97 18.04 -13.13 6.36
N VAL A 98 18.48 -12.58 5.22
CA VAL A 98 17.59 -12.12 4.14
C VAL A 98 16.78 -13.27 3.56
N SER A 99 17.39 -14.44 3.37
CA SER A 99 16.69 -15.65 2.92
C SER A 99 15.57 -16.07 3.89
N ARG A 100 15.86 -16.10 5.20
CA ARG A 100 14.84 -16.38 6.24
C ARG A 100 13.74 -15.33 6.23
N ASP A 101 14.06 -14.06 6.05
CA ASP A 101 13.08 -12.98 5.99
C ASP A 101 12.14 -13.11 4.79
N VAL A 102 12.67 -13.44 3.61
CA VAL A 102 11.85 -13.68 2.42
C VAL A 102 10.90 -14.86 2.64
N LYS A 103 11.39 -15.95 3.23
CA LYS A 103 10.56 -17.11 3.58
C LYS A 103 9.45 -16.73 4.56
N LEU A 104 9.78 -16.01 5.63
CA LEU A 104 8.82 -15.58 6.64
C LEU A 104 7.75 -14.67 6.03
N LEU A 105 8.17 -13.69 5.22
CA LEU A 105 7.25 -12.80 4.51
C LEU A 105 6.31 -13.60 3.61
N TYR A 106 6.83 -14.57 2.85
CA TYR A 106 6.00 -15.41 2.00
C TYR A 106 4.97 -16.21 2.81
N GLU A 107 5.37 -16.88 3.89
CA GLU A 107 4.47 -17.67 4.73
C GLU A 107 3.32 -16.82 5.28
N GLN A 108 3.62 -15.63 5.82
CA GLN A 108 2.61 -14.74 6.38
C GLN A 108 1.71 -14.12 5.30
N LEU A 109 2.30 -13.63 4.21
CA LEU A 109 1.56 -12.98 3.12
C LEU A 109 0.72 -13.96 2.31
N SER A 110 1.17 -15.22 2.16
CA SER A 110 0.45 -16.24 1.39
C SER A 110 -0.95 -16.50 1.93
N THR A 111 -1.13 -16.43 3.25
CA THR A 111 -2.44 -16.56 3.91
C THR A 111 -3.37 -15.42 3.47
N HIS A 112 -2.89 -14.18 3.56
CA HIS A 112 -3.67 -13.00 3.15
C HIS A 112 -4.02 -13.02 1.66
N VAL A 113 -3.09 -13.43 0.81
CA VAL A 113 -3.31 -13.55 -0.64
C VAL A 113 -4.31 -14.66 -0.94
N SER A 114 -4.21 -15.81 -0.27
CA SER A 114 -5.16 -16.92 -0.39
C SER A 114 -6.57 -16.49 0.00
N ASP A 115 -6.71 -15.77 1.12
CA ASP A 115 -8.01 -15.29 1.58
C ASP A 115 -8.64 -14.28 0.63
N TYR A 116 -7.83 -13.36 0.08
CA TYR A 116 -8.28 -12.44 -0.97
C TYR A 116 -8.83 -13.18 -2.20
N PHE A 117 -8.13 -14.21 -2.67
CA PHE A 117 -8.57 -15.00 -3.82
C PHE A 117 -9.80 -15.88 -3.53
N LYS A 118 -9.98 -16.37 -2.29
CA LYS A 118 -11.21 -17.08 -1.89
C LYS A 118 -12.43 -16.16 -2.03
N VAL A 119 -12.35 -14.93 -1.51
CA VAL A 119 -13.45 -13.94 -1.60
C VAL A 119 -13.81 -13.62 -3.05
N ILE A 120 -12.80 -13.47 -3.91
CA ILE A 120 -13.01 -13.19 -5.34
C ILE A 120 -13.67 -14.38 -6.05
N LYS A 121 -13.27 -15.62 -5.74
CA LYS A 121 -13.90 -16.80 -6.32
C LYS A 121 -15.39 -16.89 -5.97
N PHE A 122 -15.77 -16.51 -4.75
CA PHE A 122 -17.18 -16.38 -4.37
C PHE A 122 -17.90 -15.26 -5.14
N LEU A 123 -17.24 -14.11 -5.36
CA LEU A 123 -17.83 -13.02 -6.14
C LEU A 123 -18.14 -13.43 -7.58
N PHE A 124 -17.21 -14.13 -8.25
CA PHE A 124 -17.43 -14.63 -9.61
C PHE A 124 -18.51 -15.73 -9.67
N HIS A 125 -18.64 -16.56 -8.64
CA HIS A 125 -19.68 -17.59 -8.58
C HIS A 125 -21.08 -17.00 -8.39
N ILE A 126 -21.24 -16.00 -7.52
CA ILE A 126 -22.54 -15.32 -7.28
C ILE A 126 -23.03 -14.57 -8.53
N GLN A 127 -22.11 -13.98 -9.31
CA GLN A 127 -22.47 -13.31 -10.57
C GLN A 127 -22.85 -14.29 -11.70
N ALA A 128 -22.41 -15.55 -11.64
CA ALA A 128 -22.77 -16.58 -12.62
C ALA A 128 -24.10 -17.30 -12.30
N SER A 129 -24.52 -17.30 -11.03
CA SER A 129 -25.79 -17.90 -10.59
C SER A 129 -26.99 -16.96 -10.66
N HIS A 130 -26.79 -15.67 -10.93
CA HIS A 130 -27.86 -14.67 -11.10
C HIS A 130 -28.30 -14.47 -12.56
N THR A 131 -27.77 -15.27 -13.49
CA THR A 131 -28.04 -15.22 -14.94
C THR A 131 -28.91 -16.38 -15.45
N GLN A 132 -29.69 -17.02 -14.57
CA GLN A 132 -30.74 -17.98 -14.95
C GLN A 132 -32.13 -17.42 -14.66
#